data_AF-A0A1I6H607-F1
#
_entry.id   AF-A0A1I6H607-F1
#
_cell.length_a   1.000
_cell.length_b   1.000
_cell.length_c   1.000
_cell.angle_alpha   90.00
_cell.angle_beta   90.00
_cell.angle_gamma   90.00
#
_symmetry.space_group_name_H-M   'P 1'
#
loop_
_entity.id
_entity.type
_entity.pdbx_description
1 polymer ?
#
loop_
_entity_poly.entity_id
_entity_poly.type
_entity_poly.pdbx_seq_one_letter_code
_entity_poly.pdbx_strand_id
1 'polypeptide(L)'
;MRKPLLSVLILFFGALAMAQDGQRVHGTITDGFDVIAGIKVEIEGQASGLAIIESDSPSAVTYSDSEGIYEIYANPRDILLFTGTAVDSLRIVVEDVTSRLNVEMKRTINELDEVVVTEKKLSRQEQLAMEYFTKPTIINTTFGYLDSERSAYHFYTIDEDKINDGAVDIISVIVGRVPGARLLTTPDGERRLILRGGFASVNATSSPIYEIDGMIFEETPFWLSLPLIKRIGIIPGLQAQWRYGQIASGGVVIINAVNGAHGLREEGTGENYDQARLRSNFATDDFLDEEDVLNNAPSYWVELAQSSELPQALEVIEKYRAGYSRDAAFFLQAYEMLYDRWGEEPADALIQENEAIFADHPVNLKSLAYLYEDQGRKSMARELYKKIFLLRPDYAQSYMDLAGGYYGMNQFEKSASLLMRYIDFTNRLDSETDPEGAESSEFELLMRNELVSASANMPGKGPKVESEIGGTRLVFAWTDAEAEFDLQFINPGNQYHKWIHSQESDADRIYQEKLLGYSSQEFFLDGSLPGQWEVRCTYKGNKKRSPSYLKMTVYRNFGMPNQTREVQTFRLQLKGVSVRLAGIFVQPSGVGR
;
A
#
# COMPACT_ATOMS: atom_id res chain seq x y z
N MET A 1 -31.11 -26.30 -51.37
CA MET A 1 -29.63 -26.37 -51.50
C MET A 1 -29.02 -26.29 -50.12
N ARG A 2 -28.27 -27.33 -49.74
CA ARG A 2 -27.62 -27.50 -48.44
C ARG A 2 -26.45 -26.53 -48.30
N LYS A 3 -26.28 -25.93 -47.11
CA LYS A 3 -24.99 -25.46 -46.58
C LYS A 3 -24.77 -26.16 -45.22
N PRO A 4 -23.56 -26.64 -44.93
CA PRO A 4 -23.34 -27.60 -43.86
C PRO A 4 -23.27 -26.92 -42.49
N LEU A 5 -23.83 -27.58 -41.47
CA LEU A 5 -23.53 -27.37 -40.07
C LEU A 5 -22.01 -27.51 -39.85
N LEU A 6 -21.36 -26.48 -39.35
CA LEU A 6 -20.05 -26.60 -38.72
C LEU A 6 -20.32 -26.94 -37.24
N SER A 7 -20.20 -28.21 -36.91
CA SER A 7 -20.31 -28.72 -35.55
C SER A 7 -19.16 -28.13 -34.71
N VAL A 8 -19.50 -27.25 -33.77
CA VAL A 8 -18.58 -26.83 -32.70
C VAL A 8 -18.37 -28.06 -31.81
N LEU A 9 -17.22 -28.70 -31.97
CA LEU A 9 -16.77 -29.77 -31.08
C LEU A 9 -16.33 -29.10 -29.77
N ILE A 10 -17.26 -29.00 -28.82
CA ILE A 10 -16.94 -28.69 -27.43
C ILE A 10 -16.16 -29.89 -26.91
N LEU A 11 -14.83 -29.77 -26.88
CA LEU A 11 -13.95 -30.67 -26.13
C LEU A 11 -14.17 -30.37 -24.65
N PHE A 12 -15.22 -30.97 -24.08
CA PHE A 12 -15.26 -31.25 -22.65
C PHE A 12 -14.06 -32.17 -22.38
N PHE A 13 -12.96 -31.61 -21.89
CA PHE A 13 -12.03 -32.37 -21.09
C PHE A 13 -12.79 -32.78 -19.84
N GLY A 14 -13.44 -33.95 -19.89
CA GLY A 14 -13.85 -34.64 -18.70
C GLY A 14 -12.59 -34.94 -17.91
N ALA A 15 -12.30 -34.09 -16.92
CA ALA A 15 -11.40 -34.45 -15.86
C ALA A 15 -11.98 -35.73 -15.24
N LEU A 16 -11.33 -36.86 -15.53
CA LEU A 16 -11.39 -38.00 -14.63
C LEU A 16 -10.94 -37.45 -13.28
N ALA A 17 -11.89 -37.22 -12.38
CA ALA A 17 -11.64 -37.02 -10.98
C ALA A 17 -10.97 -38.30 -10.46
N MET A 18 -9.65 -38.37 -10.60
CA MET A 18 -8.84 -39.10 -9.64
C MET A 18 -9.13 -38.40 -8.33
N ALA A 19 -9.86 -39.07 -7.44
CA ALA A 19 -9.88 -38.69 -6.04
C ALA A 19 -8.42 -38.69 -5.58
N GLN A 20 -7.80 -37.51 -5.53
CA GLN A 20 -6.59 -37.35 -4.74
C GLN A 20 -7.04 -37.61 -3.30
N ASP A 21 -6.45 -38.63 -2.66
CA ASP A 21 -6.56 -38.75 -1.21
C ASP A 21 -6.07 -37.41 -0.63
N GLY A 22 -6.94 -36.72 0.12
CA GLY A 22 -6.64 -35.40 0.66
C GLY A 22 -5.31 -35.37 1.41
N GLN A 23 -4.59 -34.26 1.32
CA GLN A 23 -3.32 -34.12 2.02
C GLN A 23 -3.56 -33.85 3.51
N ARG A 24 -2.63 -34.33 4.32
CA ARG A 24 -2.66 -34.11 5.76
C ARG A 24 -2.10 -32.73 6.08
N VAL A 25 -2.97 -31.81 6.49
CA VAL A 25 -2.62 -30.48 6.99
C VAL A 25 -2.53 -30.52 8.50
N HIS A 26 -1.43 -30.05 9.06
CA HIS A 26 -1.26 -30.02 10.51
C HIS A 26 -0.50 -28.78 10.97
N GLY A 27 -0.67 -28.40 12.23
CA GLY A 27 -0.07 -27.18 12.73
C GLY A 27 -0.29 -26.96 14.22
N THR A 28 0.18 -25.81 14.68
CA THR A 28 -0.08 -25.31 16.03
C THR A 28 -0.79 -23.97 15.92
N ILE A 29 -1.75 -23.72 16.81
CA ILE A 29 -2.50 -22.47 16.91
C ILE A 29 -2.05 -21.70 18.15
N THR A 30 -1.66 -20.44 17.98
CA THR A 30 -1.18 -19.55 19.05
C THR A 30 -1.84 -18.18 18.98
N ASP A 31 -1.70 -17.35 20.02
CA ASP A 31 -2.00 -15.91 19.98
C ASP A 31 -0.75 -15.03 19.77
N GLY A 32 0.32 -15.63 19.23
CA GLY A 32 1.65 -15.04 19.07
C GLY A 32 2.57 -15.30 20.26
N PHE A 33 2.01 -15.59 21.45
CA PHE A 33 2.77 -15.87 22.67
C PHE A 33 2.44 -17.25 23.24
N ASP A 34 1.16 -17.52 23.47
CA ASP A 34 0.65 -18.73 24.10
C ASP A 34 -0.09 -19.61 23.08
N VAL A 35 -0.09 -20.93 23.31
CA VAL A 35 -0.89 -21.88 22.52
C VAL A 35 -2.38 -21.76 22.85
N ILE A 36 -3.24 -21.95 21.85
CA ILE A 36 -4.70 -21.88 22.02
C ILE A 36 -5.33 -23.24 21.77
N ALA A 37 -5.94 -23.79 22.82
CA ALA A 37 -6.68 -25.04 22.78
C ALA A 37 -8.16 -24.84 22.42
N GLY A 38 -8.79 -25.86 21.83
CA GLY A 38 -10.22 -25.89 21.55
C GLY A 38 -10.68 -25.02 20.38
N ILE A 39 -9.76 -24.54 19.53
CA ILE A 39 -10.12 -23.88 18.27
C ILE A 39 -10.67 -24.92 17.32
N LYS A 40 -11.87 -24.67 16.80
CA LYS A 40 -12.50 -25.48 15.77
C LYS A 40 -11.86 -25.17 14.42
N VAL A 41 -11.44 -26.21 13.72
CA VAL A 41 -10.90 -26.12 12.35
C VAL A 41 -11.79 -26.95 11.45
N GLU A 42 -12.40 -26.33 10.44
CA GLU A 42 -13.32 -27.02 9.53
C GLU A 42 -13.09 -26.64 8.07
N ILE A 43 -13.47 -27.53 7.16
CA ILE A 43 -13.51 -27.22 5.72
C ILE A 43 -14.89 -26.63 5.41
N GLU A 44 -14.97 -25.32 5.21
CA GLU A 44 -16.25 -24.62 4.95
C GLU A 44 -16.67 -24.62 3.47
N GLY A 45 -15.74 -24.93 2.57
CA GLY A 45 -16.00 -24.92 1.13
C GLY A 45 -14.74 -25.14 0.31
N GLN A 46 -14.86 -24.90 -0.98
CA GLN A 46 -13.76 -25.02 -1.94
C GLN A 46 -13.66 -23.78 -2.83
N ALA A 47 -12.43 -23.36 -3.10
CA ALA A 47 -12.10 -22.35 -4.08
C ALA A 47 -12.08 -22.96 -5.51
N SER A 48 -12.85 -22.42 -6.45
CA SER A 48 -12.87 -22.88 -7.84
C SER A 48 -12.81 -21.69 -8.80
N GLY A 49 -11.66 -21.50 -9.46
CA GLY A 49 -11.42 -20.32 -10.28
C GLY A 49 -11.53 -19.03 -9.46
N LEU A 50 -12.41 -18.11 -9.88
CA LEU A 50 -12.73 -16.85 -9.19
C LEU A 50 -13.90 -16.98 -8.19
N ALA A 51 -14.50 -18.17 -8.04
CA ALA A 51 -15.70 -18.38 -7.24
C ALA A 51 -15.44 -19.27 -6.02
N ILE A 52 -16.25 -19.07 -4.99
CA ILE A 52 -16.31 -19.93 -3.81
C ILE A 52 -17.49 -20.87 -3.98
N ILE A 53 -17.24 -22.16 -3.83
CA ILE A 53 -18.29 -23.17 -3.68
C ILE A 53 -18.42 -23.41 -2.17
N GLU A 54 -19.31 -22.65 -1.55
CA GLU A 54 -19.67 -22.85 -0.13
C GLU A 54 -20.34 -24.22 0.04
N SER A 55 -20.05 -24.89 1.15
CA SER A 55 -20.73 -26.13 1.50
C SER A 55 -21.78 -25.87 2.57
N ASP A 56 -22.98 -26.42 2.39
CA ASP A 56 -24.06 -26.37 3.40
C ASP A 56 -23.67 -27.05 4.72
N SER A 57 -22.62 -27.89 4.71
CA SER A 57 -22.08 -28.55 5.90
C SER A 57 -20.59 -28.82 5.73
N PRO A 58 -19.79 -28.69 6.80
CA PRO A 58 -18.35 -28.87 6.69
C PRO A 58 -18.02 -30.32 6.30
N SER A 59 -17.11 -30.49 5.33
CA SER A 59 -16.71 -31.82 4.86
C SER A 59 -15.77 -32.54 5.84
N ALA A 60 -15.04 -31.78 6.67
CA ALA A 60 -14.26 -32.28 7.80
C ALA A 60 -14.20 -31.23 8.92
N VAL A 61 -14.09 -31.70 10.17
CA VAL A 61 -13.97 -30.86 11.37
C VAL A 61 -12.98 -31.50 12.33
N THR A 62 -12.11 -30.68 12.93
CA THR A 62 -11.20 -31.06 14.02
C THR A 62 -11.12 -29.92 15.05
N TYR A 63 -10.40 -30.15 16.15
CA TYR A 63 -10.17 -29.14 17.19
C TYR A 63 -8.70 -29.15 17.61
N SER A 64 -8.16 -27.98 17.97
CA SER A 64 -6.84 -27.93 18.59
C SER A 64 -6.85 -28.56 19.98
N ASP A 65 -5.81 -29.34 20.28
CA ASP A 65 -5.64 -29.97 21.59
C ASP A 65 -5.09 -29.00 22.66
N SER A 66 -4.75 -29.51 23.84
CA SER A 66 -4.22 -28.71 24.95
C SER A 66 -2.86 -28.07 24.67
N GLU A 67 -2.13 -28.56 23.66
CA GLU A 67 -0.85 -27.99 23.19
C GLU A 67 -1.07 -27.10 21.94
N GLY A 68 -2.32 -26.83 21.58
CA GLY A 68 -2.70 -26.05 20.41
C GLY A 68 -2.50 -26.78 19.08
N ILE A 69 -2.21 -28.09 19.10
CA ILE A 69 -1.93 -28.87 17.90
C ILE A 69 -3.25 -29.31 17.24
N TYR A 70 -3.31 -29.24 15.91
CA TYR A 70 -4.43 -29.74 15.13
C TYR A 70 -3.95 -30.52 13.89
N GLU A 71 -4.81 -31.41 13.39
CA GLU A 71 -4.61 -32.17 12.16
C GLU A 71 -5.94 -32.34 11.43
N ILE A 72 -5.96 -32.07 10.11
CA ILE A 72 -7.11 -32.20 9.23
C ILE A 72 -6.67 -32.69 7.85
N TYR A 73 -7.46 -33.58 7.23
CA TYR A 73 -7.26 -34.00 5.85
C TYR A 73 -8.03 -33.04 4.93
N ALA A 74 -7.31 -32.34 4.06
CA ALA A 74 -7.88 -31.34 3.16
C ALA A 74 -7.25 -31.46 1.77
N ASN A 75 -8.01 -31.17 0.74
CA ASN A 75 -7.54 -31.10 -0.64
C ASN A 75 -6.99 -29.71 -0.93
N PRO A 76 -6.07 -29.58 -1.91
CA PRO A 76 -5.78 -28.28 -2.50
C PRO A 76 -7.09 -27.59 -2.92
N ARG A 77 -7.19 -26.29 -2.66
CA ARG A 77 -8.38 -25.43 -2.82
C ARG A 77 -9.46 -25.55 -1.73
N ASP A 78 -9.36 -26.47 -0.78
CA ASP A 78 -10.24 -26.45 0.39
C ASP A 78 -10.00 -25.17 1.20
N ILE A 79 -11.07 -24.61 1.78
CA ILE A 79 -11.01 -23.43 2.65
C ILE A 79 -11.13 -23.89 4.10
N LEU A 80 -10.04 -23.72 4.86
CA LEU A 80 -10.02 -23.99 6.29
C LEU A 80 -10.51 -22.75 7.05
N LEU A 81 -11.60 -22.93 7.78
CA LEU A 81 -12.14 -21.96 8.71
C LEU A 81 -11.71 -22.31 10.14
N PHE A 82 -11.02 -21.37 10.78
CA PHE A 82 -10.62 -21.43 12.19
C PHE A 82 -11.56 -20.56 13.01
N THR A 83 -12.25 -21.17 13.99
CA THR A 83 -13.23 -20.47 14.85
C THR A 83 -13.00 -20.82 16.32
N GLY A 84 -13.13 -19.83 17.19
CA GLY A 84 -12.96 -20.00 18.63
C GLY A 84 -13.72 -18.96 19.42
N THR A 85 -13.79 -19.16 20.74
CA THR A 85 -14.37 -18.16 21.64
C THR A 85 -13.35 -17.07 21.92
N ALA A 86 -13.73 -15.81 21.73
CA ALA A 86 -12.88 -14.63 21.96
C ALA A 86 -11.61 -14.58 21.11
N VAL A 87 -11.66 -15.13 19.90
CA VAL A 87 -10.66 -14.95 18.84
C VAL A 87 -11.36 -14.63 17.54
N ASP A 88 -10.69 -13.88 16.67
CA ASP A 88 -11.23 -13.54 15.36
C ASP A 88 -11.16 -14.74 14.43
N SER A 89 -12.24 -14.99 13.68
CA SER A 89 -12.31 -16.10 12.74
C SER A 89 -11.31 -15.88 11.60
N LEU A 90 -10.62 -16.94 11.20
CA LEU A 90 -9.62 -16.90 10.14
C LEU A 90 -9.93 -17.92 9.05
N ARG A 91 -9.80 -17.51 7.78
CA ARG A 91 -9.96 -18.36 6.60
C ARG A 91 -8.64 -18.51 5.88
N ILE A 92 -8.26 -19.75 5.56
CA ILE A 92 -7.03 -20.05 4.82
C ILE A 92 -7.34 -21.04 3.69
N VAL A 93 -6.97 -20.67 2.46
CA VAL A 93 -7.06 -21.56 1.31
C VAL A 93 -5.85 -22.51 1.30
N VAL A 94 -6.12 -23.81 1.23
CA VAL A 94 -5.13 -24.89 1.15
C VAL A 94 -4.50 -24.91 -0.25
N GLU A 95 -3.18 -24.95 -0.33
CA GLU A 95 -2.43 -25.12 -1.58
C GLU A 95 -1.84 -26.53 -1.68
N ASP A 96 -1.38 -26.92 -2.86
CA ASP A 96 -0.74 -28.22 -3.17
C ASP A 96 0.48 -28.57 -2.30
N VAL A 97 1.11 -27.58 -1.67
CA VAL A 97 2.28 -27.75 -0.78
C VAL A 97 1.95 -27.56 0.70
N THR A 98 0.68 -27.30 1.05
CA THR A 98 0.25 -26.99 2.42
C THR A 98 0.19 -28.26 3.27
N SER A 99 1.33 -28.67 3.83
CA SER A 99 1.40 -29.76 4.81
C SER A 99 1.46 -29.26 6.25
N ARG A 100 2.20 -28.18 6.49
CA ARG A 100 2.32 -27.52 7.79
C ARG A 100 1.75 -26.10 7.73
N LEU A 101 0.89 -25.77 8.68
CA LEU A 101 0.23 -24.47 8.77
C LEU A 101 0.12 -24.04 10.24
N ASN A 102 1.10 -23.28 10.74
CA ASN A 102 1.03 -22.74 12.10
C ASN A 102 0.27 -21.41 12.06
N VAL A 103 -0.81 -21.32 12.83
CA VAL A 103 -1.75 -20.21 12.76
C VAL A 103 -1.62 -19.34 14.00
N GLU A 104 -1.48 -18.04 13.79
CA GLU A 104 -1.57 -17.04 14.84
C GLU A 104 -2.97 -16.42 14.80
N MET A 105 -3.77 -16.61 15.84
CA MET A 105 -5.12 -16.06 15.96
C MET A 105 -5.15 -14.98 17.03
N LYS A 106 -5.61 -13.79 16.66
CA LYS A 106 -5.75 -12.68 17.60
C LYS A 106 -6.97 -12.88 18.49
N ARG A 107 -6.81 -12.54 19.77
CA ARG A 107 -7.94 -12.46 20.69
C ARG A 107 -8.83 -11.30 20.27
N THR A 108 -10.13 -11.53 20.23
CA THR A 108 -11.13 -10.50 19.92
C THR A 108 -11.10 -9.46 21.04
N ILE A 109 -10.36 -8.38 20.81
CA ILE A 109 -10.40 -7.19 21.64
C ILE A 109 -11.36 -6.26 20.90
N ASN A 110 -12.54 -5.99 21.47
CA ASN A 110 -13.47 -4.98 20.96
C ASN A 110 -12.95 -3.56 21.24
N GLU A 111 -11.69 -3.29 20.94
CA GLU A 111 -11.23 -1.94 20.72
C GLU A 111 -11.43 -1.73 19.22
N LEU A 112 -12.26 -0.75 18.89
CA LEU A 112 -12.27 -0.18 17.53
C LEU A 112 -10.83 -0.01 17.10
N ASP A 113 -10.51 -0.23 15.81
CA ASP A 113 -9.25 0.21 15.22
C ASP A 113 -9.07 1.69 15.57
N GLU A 114 -8.43 1.94 16.71
CA GLU A 114 -7.77 3.19 16.94
C GLU A 114 -6.59 3.03 16.01
N VAL A 115 -6.77 3.54 14.80
CA VAL A 115 -5.66 3.98 13.99
C VAL A 115 -4.92 4.92 14.92
N VAL A 116 -3.95 4.40 15.66
CA VAL A 116 -2.98 5.19 16.38
C VAL A 116 -2.08 5.73 15.27
N VAL A 117 -2.65 6.65 14.49
CA VAL A 117 -1.88 7.81 14.15
C VAL A 117 -1.43 8.29 15.52
N THR A 118 -0.14 8.18 15.81
CA THR A 118 0.51 9.08 16.77
C THR A 118 0.37 10.49 16.22
N GLU A 119 -0.88 10.94 16.08
CA GLU A 119 -1.26 12.28 15.76
C GLU A 119 -0.88 13.01 17.02
N LYS A 120 0.21 13.76 16.91
CA LYS A 120 0.42 14.90 17.78
C LYS A 120 -0.90 15.66 17.79
N LYS A 121 -1.68 15.53 18.87
CA LYS A 121 -3.02 16.11 18.98
C LYS A 121 -2.90 17.60 18.75
N LEU A 122 -3.20 18.03 17.52
CA LEU A 122 -3.08 19.42 17.12
C LEU A 122 -4.03 20.23 17.99
N SER A 123 -3.55 21.35 18.50
CA SER A 123 -4.44 22.28 19.17
C SER A 123 -5.48 22.78 18.17
N ARG A 124 -6.68 23.08 18.66
CA ARG A 124 -7.78 23.61 17.83
C ARG A 124 -7.36 24.85 17.01
N GLN A 125 -6.47 25.68 17.57
CA GLN A 125 -5.98 26.87 16.90
C GLN A 125 -5.04 26.54 15.75
N GLU A 126 -4.19 25.53 15.90
CA GLU A 126 -3.34 25.05 14.80
C GLU A 126 -4.19 24.50 13.65
N GLN A 127 -5.24 23.70 13.95
CA GLN A 127 -6.16 23.18 12.93
C GLN A 127 -6.86 24.32 12.16
N LEU A 128 -7.43 25.30 12.86
CA LEU A 128 -8.08 26.45 12.22
C LEU A 128 -7.10 27.31 11.41
N ALA A 129 -5.83 27.38 11.82
CA ALA A 129 -4.79 28.06 11.06
C ALA A 129 -4.48 27.31 9.75
N MET A 130 -4.41 25.97 9.77
CA MET A 130 -4.24 25.14 8.57
C MET A 130 -5.42 25.29 7.60
N GLU A 131 -6.64 25.36 8.11
CA GLU A 131 -7.86 25.47 7.31
C GLU A 131 -8.16 26.90 6.81
N TYR A 132 -7.49 27.93 7.32
CA TYR A 132 -7.86 29.33 7.09
C TYR A 132 -8.01 29.71 5.60
N PHE A 133 -7.08 29.28 4.75
CA PHE A 133 -7.10 29.63 3.32
C PHE A 133 -8.10 28.82 2.50
N THR A 134 -8.45 27.61 2.95
CA THR A 134 -9.40 26.73 2.25
C THR A 134 -10.83 26.89 2.77
N LYS A 135 -11.00 27.45 3.97
CA LYS A 135 -12.30 27.62 4.63
C LYS A 135 -12.68 29.09 4.84
N PRO A 136 -13.55 29.67 3.98
CA PRO A 136 -14.02 31.06 4.06
C PRO A 136 -14.74 31.46 5.35
N THR A 137 -15.14 30.50 6.18
CA THR A 137 -15.86 30.72 7.45
C THR A 137 -14.93 31.06 8.61
N ILE A 138 -13.61 30.90 8.43
CA ILE A 138 -12.62 31.15 9.47
C ILE A 138 -12.19 32.62 9.43
N ILE A 139 -12.19 33.33 10.55
CA ILE A 139 -11.62 34.67 10.68
C ILE A 139 -10.45 34.64 11.67
N ASN A 140 -9.37 35.34 11.34
CA ASN A 140 -8.23 35.52 12.25
C ASN A 140 -8.52 36.74 13.13
N THR A 141 -8.34 36.63 14.44
CA THR A 141 -8.55 37.72 15.39
C THR A 141 -7.36 37.82 16.32
N THR A 142 -7.28 38.90 17.09
CA THR A 142 -6.31 39.13 18.15
C THR A 142 -6.30 38.00 19.18
N PHE A 143 -7.41 37.28 19.33
CA PHE A 143 -7.59 36.17 20.26
C PHE A 143 -7.43 34.79 19.61
N GLY A 144 -6.97 34.74 18.36
CA GLY A 144 -6.86 33.54 17.54
C GLY A 144 -7.99 33.37 16.52
N TYR A 145 -8.01 32.22 15.87
CA TYR A 145 -8.94 31.89 14.80
C TYR A 145 -10.33 31.52 15.36
N LEU A 146 -11.36 32.01 14.69
CA LEU A 146 -12.77 31.68 14.94
C LEU A 146 -13.41 31.16 13.65
N ASP A 147 -14.27 30.15 13.75
CA ASP A 147 -15.02 29.60 12.62
C ASP A 147 -16.52 29.84 12.84
N SER A 148 -17.20 30.48 11.88
CA SER A 148 -18.61 30.83 12.00
C SER A 148 -19.54 29.62 12.04
N GLU A 149 -19.12 28.49 11.50
CA GLU A 149 -19.90 27.23 11.52
C GLU A 149 -19.73 26.45 12.82
N ARG A 150 -18.59 26.60 13.50
CA ARG A 150 -18.20 25.82 14.70
C ARG A 150 -18.18 26.65 15.98
N SER A 151 -18.55 27.93 15.90
CA SER A 151 -18.61 28.84 17.05
C SER A 151 -19.88 28.63 17.87
N ALA A 152 -19.79 28.83 19.18
CA ALA A 152 -20.93 28.78 20.09
C ALA A 152 -21.94 29.92 19.84
N TYR A 153 -21.59 30.90 19.02
CA TYR A 153 -22.45 32.00 18.63
C TYR A 153 -22.30 32.33 17.15
N HIS A 154 -23.38 32.83 16.57
CA HIS A 154 -23.45 33.21 15.17
C HIS A 154 -22.66 34.49 14.91
N PHE A 155 -21.78 34.45 13.90
CA PHE A 155 -21.16 35.62 13.29
C PHE A 155 -21.05 35.41 11.78
N TYR A 156 -20.84 36.47 11.01
CA TYR A 156 -20.81 36.40 9.55
C TYR A 156 -19.38 36.50 9.03
N THR A 157 -19.07 35.83 7.93
CA THR A 157 -17.83 36.05 7.18
C THR A 157 -18.13 36.44 5.73
N ILE A 158 -17.29 37.30 5.17
CA ILE A 158 -17.29 37.70 3.77
C ILE A 158 -15.86 37.52 3.26
N ASP A 159 -15.67 36.63 2.31
CA ASP A 159 -14.37 36.33 1.71
C ASP A 159 -14.10 37.24 0.51
N GLU A 160 -12.83 37.33 0.09
CA GLU A 160 -12.37 38.28 -0.95
C GLU A 160 -13.18 38.20 -2.24
N ASP A 161 -13.61 36.99 -2.63
CA ASP A 161 -14.42 36.71 -3.82
C ASP A 161 -15.80 37.40 -3.80
N LYS A 162 -16.29 37.75 -2.61
CA LYS A 162 -17.60 38.35 -2.37
C LYS A 162 -17.53 39.86 -2.15
N ILE A 163 -16.34 40.45 -2.14
CA ILE A 163 -16.13 41.89 -2.04
C ILE A 163 -16.31 42.48 -3.44
N ASN A 164 -17.44 43.15 -3.67
CA ASN A 164 -17.84 43.66 -4.98
C ASN A 164 -16.93 44.82 -5.46
N ASP A 165 -16.44 44.75 -6.70
CA ASP A 165 -15.68 45.83 -7.36
C ASP A 165 -16.43 47.18 -7.43
N GLY A 166 -17.77 47.15 -7.41
CA GLY A 166 -18.62 48.36 -7.40
C GLY A 166 -18.89 48.95 -6.02
N ALA A 167 -18.39 48.35 -4.93
CA ALA A 167 -18.53 48.91 -3.60
C ALA A 167 -17.59 50.12 -3.42
N VAL A 168 -18.10 51.20 -2.84
CA VAL A 168 -17.33 52.45 -2.65
C VAL A 168 -16.57 52.48 -1.32
N ASP A 169 -16.97 51.64 -0.35
CA ASP A 169 -16.34 51.52 0.97
C ASP A 169 -16.76 50.23 1.70
N ILE A 170 -16.12 49.98 2.85
CA ILE A 170 -16.35 48.80 3.70
C ILE A 170 -17.81 48.67 4.18
N ILE A 171 -18.51 49.79 4.42
CA ILE A 171 -19.90 49.76 4.88
C ILE A 171 -20.79 49.21 3.76
N SER A 172 -20.56 49.64 2.51
CA SER A 172 -21.33 49.18 1.35
C SER A 172 -21.09 47.71 1.00
N VAL A 173 -19.95 47.13 1.39
CA VAL A 173 -19.69 45.68 1.28
C VAL A 173 -20.58 44.89 2.25
N ILE A 174 -20.71 45.38 3.48
CA ILE A 174 -21.41 44.70 4.58
C ILE A 174 -22.94 44.84 4.46
N VAL A 175 -23.41 46.05 4.13
CA VAL A 175 -24.83 46.35 3.98
C VAL A 175 -25.42 45.54 2.81
N GLY A 176 -26.47 44.79 3.10
CA GLY A 176 -27.11 43.88 2.12
C GLY A 176 -26.61 42.43 2.16
N ARG A 177 -25.47 42.15 2.82
CA ARG A 177 -24.96 40.79 3.07
C ARG A 177 -25.13 40.33 4.51
N VAL A 178 -25.11 41.26 5.46
CA VAL A 178 -25.33 40.98 6.88
C VAL A 178 -26.75 41.37 7.30
N PRO A 179 -27.59 40.43 7.74
CA PRO A 179 -28.92 40.71 8.26
C PRO A 179 -28.92 41.76 9.38
N GLY A 180 -29.64 42.85 9.16
CA GLY A 180 -29.77 43.94 10.14
C GLY A 180 -28.61 44.94 10.13
N ALA A 181 -27.63 44.81 9.24
CA ALA A 181 -26.66 45.86 8.95
C ALA A 181 -27.31 47.01 8.17
N ARG A 182 -27.08 48.25 8.60
CA ARG A 182 -27.61 49.47 7.98
C ARG A 182 -26.55 50.57 7.93
N LEU A 183 -26.59 51.39 6.88
CA LEU A 183 -25.83 52.63 6.81
C LEU A 183 -26.64 53.75 7.49
N LEU A 184 -26.03 54.44 8.44
CA LEU A 184 -26.52 55.69 9.01
C LEU A 184 -25.61 56.82 8.52
N THR A 185 -26.20 57.86 7.94
CA THR A 185 -25.49 59.11 7.64
C THR A 185 -25.94 60.16 8.65
N THR A 186 -25.00 60.69 9.43
CA THR A 186 -25.28 61.72 10.42
C THR A 186 -25.50 63.09 9.75
N PRO A 187 -26.11 64.09 10.42
CA PRO A 187 -26.37 65.41 9.83
C PRO A 187 -25.12 66.16 9.35
N ASP A 188 -23.97 65.87 9.94
CA ASP A 188 -22.62 66.34 9.58
C ASP A 188 -21.98 65.54 8.42
N GLY A 189 -22.68 64.54 7.88
CA GLY A 189 -22.28 63.79 6.69
C GLY A 189 -21.43 62.56 6.98
N GLU A 190 -21.14 62.23 8.25
CA GLU A 190 -20.40 61.02 8.58
C GLU A 190 -21.22 59.77 8.32
N ARG A 191 -20.57 58.74 7.77
CA ARG A 191 -21.19 57.46 7.42
C ARG A 191 -20.78 56.41 8.46
N ARG A 192 -21.76 55.84 9.15
CA ARG A 192 -21.57 54.85 10.22
C ARG A 192 -22.32 53.56 9.90
N LEU A 193 -21.67 52.43 10.14
CA LEU A 193 -22.32 51.11 10.10
C LEU A 193 -23.09 50.89 11.39
N ILE A 194 -24.32 50.38 11.29
CA ILE A 194 -25.14 50.00 12.45
C ILE A 194 -25.54 48.53 12.29
N LEU A 195 -25.24 47.70 13.29
CA LEU A 195 -25.60 46.28 13.33
C LEU A 195 -26.83 46.03 14.23
N ARG A 196 -27.49 44.88 14.06
CA ARG A 196 -28.68 44.50 14.84
C ARG A 196 -28.34 44.47 16.34
N GLY A 197 -29.08 45.25 17.14
CA GLY A 197 -28.83 45.42 18.57
C GLY A 197 -28.24 46.78 18.97
N GLY A 198 -27.82 47.62 18.01
CA GLY A 198 -27.24 48.95 18.25
C GLY A 198 -28.19 50.04 18.76
N PHE A 199 -29.42 49.69 19.18
CA PHE A 199 -30.34 50.60 19.86
C PHE A 199 -30.24 50.36 21.38
N ALA A 200 -29.18 50.88 22.01
CA ALA A 200 -29.10 50.92 23.46
C ALA A 200 -29.87 52.12 24.06
N SER A 201 -30.20 53.13 23.26
CA SER A 201 -30.95 54.32 23.68
C SER A 201 -31.48 55.12 22.47
N VAL A 202 -32.56 55.87 22.64
CA VAL A 202 -33.07 56.86 21.66
C VAL A 202 -32.02 57.96 21.36
N ASN A 203 -31.04 58.13 22.25
CA ASN A 203 -30.01 59.18 22.17
C ASN A 203 -28.56 58.66 22.02
N ALA A 204 -28.34 57.34 21.94
CA ALA A 204 -26.98 56.78 21.80
C ALA A 204 -27.00 55.51 20.92
N THR A 205 -26.68 55.69 19.64
CA THR A 205 -26.46 54.59 18.68
C THR A 205 -25.01 54.15 18.77
N SER A 206 -24.75 52.90 19.18
CA SER A 206 -23.38 52.36 19.25
C SER A 206 -22.97 51.77 17.89
N SER A 207 -21.97 52.37 17.25
CA SER A 207 -21.31 51.81 16.07
C SER A 207 -20.43 50.60 16.45
N PRO A 208 -20.20 49.65 15.54
CA PRO A 208 -19.21 48.61 15.76
C PRO A 208 -17.80 49.21 15.73
N ILE A 209 -16.88 48.56 16.46
CA ILE A 209 -15.45 48.79 16.30
C ILE A 209 -14.91 47.96 15.13
N TYR A 210 -13.75 48.34 14.62
CA TYR A 210 -13.05 47.67 13.53
C TYR A 210 -11.75 47.09 14.04
N GLU A 211 -11.55 45.79 13.86
CA GLU A 211 -10.26 45.15 14.08
C GLU A 211 -9.60 44.90 12.73
N ILE A 212 -8.39 45.40 12.50
CA ILE A 212 -7.64 45.20 11.24
C ILE A 212 -6.32 44.55 11.60
N ASP A 213 -6.14 43.29 11.20
CA ASP A 213 -4.95 42.48 11.51
C ASP A 213 -4.52 42.54 12.99
N GLY A 214 -5.50 42.60 13.89
CA GLY A 214 -5.29 42.67 15.34
C GLY A 214 -5.22 44.07 15.95
N MET A 215 -5.26 45.13 15.14
CA MET A 215 -5.33 46.52 15.62
C MET A 215 -6.77 47.01 15.69
N ILE A 216 -7.17 47.62 16.81
CA ILE A 216 -8.55 48.09 17.03
C ILE A 216 -8.67 49.58 16.66
N PHE A 217 -9.73 49.90 15.90
CA PHE A 217 -10.14 51.23 15.49
C PHE A 217 -11.61 51.47 15.86
N GLU A 218 -11.93 52.64 16.41
CA GLU A 218 -13.32 53.00 16.79
C GLU A 218 -14.10 53.67 15.64
N GLU A 219 -13.38 54.19 14.64
CA GLU A 219 -13.96 54.85 13.48
C GLU A 219 -13.93 53.95 12.24
N THR A 220 -14.86 54.18 11.30
CA THR A 220 -14.88 53.46 10.03
C THR A 220 -13.57 53.71 9.25
N PRO A 221 -12.82 52.66 8.85
CA PRO A 221 -11.54 52.81 8.18
C PRO A 221 -11.72 53.14 6.69
N PHE A 222 -12.19 54.35 6.35
CA PHE A 222 -12.36 54.78 4.95
C PHE A 222 -11.03 54.87 4.18
N TRP A 223 -9.91 54.90 4.89
CA TRP A 223 -8.56 54.84 4.32
C TRP A 223 -8.18 53.44 3.83
N LEU A 224 -8.89 52.39 4.23
CA LEU A 224 -8.59 51.02 3.84
C LEU A 224 -9.17 50.71 2.46
N SER A 225 -8.30 50.34 1.52
CA SER A 225 -8.67 49.97 0.16
C SER A 225 -9.30 48.58 0.10
N LEU A 226 -10.46 48.43 -0.54
CA LEU A 226 -11.19 47.16 -0.60
C LEU A 226 -10.41 46.00 -1.24
N PRO A 227 -9.62 46.18 -2.32
CA PRO A 227 -8.79 45.11 -2.89
C PRO A 227 -7.68 44.59 -1.96
N LEU A 228 -7.39 45.29 -0.85
CA LEU A 228 -6.41 44.84 0.14
C LEU A 228 -7.04 43.95 1.22
N ILE A 229 -8.36 43.70 1.17
CA ILE A 229 -9.09 42.92 2.15
C ILE A 229 -9.20 41.47 1.69
N LYS A 230 -8.67 40.55 2.50
CA LYS A 230 -8.80 39.10 2.29
C LYS A 230 -10.14 38.58 2.79
N ARG A 231 -10.54 39.02 3.99
CA ARG A 231 -11.74 38.50 4.65
C ARG A 231 -12.28 39.49 5.68
N ILE A 232 -13.60 39.55 5.81
CA ILE A 232 -14.30 40.35 6.80
C ILE A 232 -15.09 39.42 7.72
N GLY A 233 -14.90 39.52 9.03
CA GLY A 233 -15.73 38.88 10.05
C GLY A 233 -16.64 39.91 10.72
N ILE A 234 -17.90 39.59 10.97
CA ILE A 234 -18.85 40.49 11.63
C ILE A 234 -19.48 39.79 12.83
N ILE A 235 -19.07 40.20 14.02
CA ILE A 235 -19.62 39.72 15.30
C ILE A 235 -20.64 40.75 15.82
N PRO A 236 -21.92 40.39 16.00
CA PRO A 236 -22.92 41.31 16.54
C PRO A 236 -22.64 41.72 18.00
N GLY A 237 -23.20 42.86 18.42
CA GLY A 237 -22.80 43.57 19.65
C GLY A 237 -22.95 42.81 20.97
N LEU A 238 -23.94 41.92 21.12
CA LEU A 238 -24.09 41.16 22.36
C LEU A 238 -22.96 40.12 22.53
N GLN A 239 -22.59 39.47 21.43
CA GLN A 239 -21.57 38.43 21.39
C GLN A 239 -20.16 39.04 21.41
N ALA A 240 -19.98 40.18 20.74
CA ALA A 240 -18.70 40.88 20.67
C ALA A 240 -18.22 41.34 22.05
N GLN A 241 -19.14 41.78 22.92
CA GLN A 241 -18.80 42.20 24.29
C GLN A 241 -18.14 41.09 25.13
N TRP A 242 -18.37 39.81 24.82
CA TRP A 242 -17.77 38.70 25.54
C TRP A 242 -16.25 38.61 25.34
N ARG A 243 -15.72 39.09 24.19
CA ARG A 243 -14.29 39.05 23.86
C ARG A 243 -13.63 40.42 23.91
N TYR A 244 -14.33 41.45 23.45
CA TYR A 244 -13.77 42.80 23.27
C TYR A 244 -14.24 43.78 24.37
N GLY A 245 -15.13 43.37 25.27
CA GLY A 245 -15.64 44.23 26.34
C GLY A 245 -16.66 45.27 25.88
N GLN A 246 -16.94 46.25 26.74
CA GLN A 246 -18.03 47.22 26.55
C GLN A 246 -17.85 48.13 25.32
N ILE A 247 -16.62 48.37 24.89
CA ILE A 247 -16.31 49.15 23.68
C ILE A 247 -16.92 48.53 22.41
N ALA A 248 -17.14 47.22 22.40
CA ALA A 248 -17.75 46.49 21.30
C ALA A 248 -19.28 46.35 21.40
N SER A 249 -19.96 47.23 22.16
CA SER A 249 -21.41 47.13 22.36
C SER A 249 -22.21 47.24 21.05
N GLY A 250 -21.66 47.93 20.03
CA GLY A 250 -22.21 48.02 18.69
C GLY A 250 -21.85 46.86 17.75
N GLY A 251 -21.01 45.93 18.19
CA GLY A 251 -20.43 44.83 17.39
C GLY A 251 -18.97 45.06 17.05
N VAL A 252 -18.38 44.08 16.35
CA VAL A 252 -17.01 44.15 15.83
C VAL A 252 -17.02 43.74 14.37
N VAL A 253 -16.35 44.53 13.53
CA VAL A 253 -15.98 44.17 12.16
C VAL A 253 -14.50 43.85 12.13
N ILE A 254 -14.16 42.58 11.98
CA ILE A 254 -12.78 42.08 11.86
C ILE A 254 -12.41 42.09 10.38
N ILE A 255 -11.22 42.56 10.05
CA ILE A 255 -10.71 42.68 8.69
C ILE A 255 -9.30 42.06 8.66
N ASN A 256 -9.18 41.02 7.84
CA ASN A 256 -7.90 40.40 7.52
C ASN A 256 -7.41 40.96 6.19
N ALA A 257 -6.20 41.48 6.14
CA ALA A 257 -5.60 41.98 4.90
C ALA A 257 -5.01 40.86 4.03
N VAL A 258 -4.92 41.09 2.72
CA VAL A 258 -4.31 40.13 1.77
C VAL A 258 -2.85 39.82 2.11
N ASN A 259 -2.12 40.83 2.58
CA ASN A 259 -0.71 40.72 2.97
C ASN A 259 -0.50 40.47 4.47
N GLY A 260 -1.59 40.24 5.23
CA GLY A 260 -1.51 39.96 6.66
C GLY A 260 -1.00 38.54 6.93
N ALA A 261 -0.36 38.34 8.08
CA ALA A 261 0.07 37.03 8.53
C ALA A 261 -1.15 36.23 9.05
N HIS A 262 -1.79 35.50 8.15
CA HIS A 262 -2.96 34.67 8.47
C HIS A 262 -2.76 33.24 7.98
N GLY A 263 -3.38 32.30 8.70
CA GLY A 263 -3.29 30.87 8.40
C GLY A 263 -1.87 30.32 8.49
N LEU A 264 -1.74 29.03 8.21
CA LEU A 264 -0.46 28.38 7.95
C LEU A 264 -0.22 28.28 6.44
N ARG A 265 1.05 28.35 6.05
CA ARG A 265 1.53 28.16 4.68
C ARG A 265 2.61 27.07 4.67
N GLU A 266 2.82 26.48 3.50
CA GLU A 266 3.97 25.63 3.29
C GLU A 266 5.26 26.43 3.47
N GLU A 267 6.20 25.86 4.22
CA GLU A 267 7.46 26.52 4.53
C GLU A 267 8.27 26.74 3.24
N GLY A 268 8.67 27.99 2.99
CA GLY A 268 9.54 28.36 1.86
C GLY A 268 8.87 28.41 0.48
N THR A 269 7.59 28.05 0.33
CA THR A 269 6.91 28.08 -0.98
C THR A 269 5.89 29.20 -1.12
N GLY A 270 5.32 29.68 0.00
CA GLY A 270 4.23 30.64 -0.02
C GLY A 270 2.86 30.03 -0.36
N GLU A 271 2.79 28.73 -0.64
CA GLU A 271 1.56 28.00 -0.93
C GLU A 271 0.72 27.76 0.34
N ASN A 272 -0.56 27.44 0.15
CA ASN A 272 -1.45 27.10 1.27
C ASN A 272 -1.01 25.77 1.91
N TYR A 273 -1.25 25.63 3.22
CA TYR A 273 -0.90 24.42 3.95
C TYR A 273 -1.62 23.17 3.40
N ASP A 274 -0.86 22.18 2.95
CA ASP A 274 -1.43 20.92 2.45
C ASP A 274 -1.74 19.97 3.62
N GLN A 275 -3.03 19.76 3.88
CA GLN A 275 -3.50 18.89 4.96
C GLN A 275 -3.31 17.41 4.64
N ALA A 276 -3.24 17.03 3.36
CA ALA A 276 -3.03 15.64 2.95
C ALA A 276 -1.55 15.23 3.03
N ARG A 277 -0.62 16.20 3.08
CA ARG A 277 0.81 15.94 3.16
C ARG A 277 1.21 15.36 4.53
N LEU A 278 1.63 14.10 4.53
CA LEU A 278 2.29 13.46 5.67
C LEU A 278 3.63 14.14 5.96
N ARG A 279 3.85 14.50 7.23
CA ARG A 279 5.06 15.19 7.73
C ARG A 279 5.75 14.49 8.91
N SER A 280 5.24 13.33 9.32
CA SER A 280 5.77 12.54 10.44
C SER A 280 6.46 11.25 10.00
N ASN A 281 6.45 10.94 8.70
CA ASN A 281 6.91 9.69 8.12
C ASN A 281 8.39 9.72 7.73
N PHE A 282 9.28 10.07 8.65
CA PHE A 282 10.72 10.03 8.40
C PHE A 282 11.32 8.70 8.84
N ALA A 283 12.17 8.10 8.01
CA ALA A 283 12.81 6.84 8.33
C ALA A 283 13.85 7.01 9.44
N THR A 284 13.93 6.02 10.32
CA THR A 284 14.95 5.89 11.38
C THR A 284 16.04 4.92 10.94
N ASP A 285 17.19 4.93 11.63
CA ASP A 285 18.29 4.00 11.36
C ASP A 285 18.12 2.64 12.06
N ASP A 286 16.88 2.18 12.25
CA ASP A 286 16.55 0.93 12.94
C ASP A 286 16.35 -0.21 11.92
N PHE A 287 17.46 -0.82 11.50
CA PHE A 287 17.49 -1.98 10.59
C PHE A 287 18.79 -2.79 10.79
N LEU A 288 18.76 -4.08 10.43
CA LEU A 288 19.95 -4.93 10.43
C LEU A 288 20.73 -4.81 9.12
N ASP A 289 22.05 -4.81 9.24
CA ASP A 289 22.95 -5.01 8.10
C ASP A 289 23.26 -6.50 7.87
N GLU A 290 24.12 -6.80 6.89
CA GLU A 290 24.49 -8.18 6.54
C GLU A 290 25.22 -8.91 7.68
N GLU A 291 26.02 -8.20 8.49
CA GLU A 291 26.76 -8.78 9.60
C GLU A 291 25.80 -9.19 10.73
N ASP A 292 24.85 -8.32 11.04
CA ASP A 292 23.78 -8.60 12.00
C ASP A 292 22.90 -9.78 11.57
N VAL A 293 22.59 -9.89 10.28
CA VAL A 293 21.83 -11.03 9.73
C VAL A 293 22.62 -12.34 9.91
N LEU A 294 23.93 -12.34 9.61
CA LEU A 294 24.78 -13.51 9.76
C LEU A 294 24.92 -13.94 11.23
N ASN A 295 24.97 -12.99 12.16
CA ASN A 295 25.03 -13.27 13.60
C ASN A 295 23.77 -13.98 14.14
N ASN A 296 22.64 -13.86 13.44
CA ASN A 296 21.39 -14.53 13.76
C ASN A 296 21.12 -15.76 12.87
N ALA A 297 22.07 -16.16 12.03
CA ALA A 297 21.93 -17.29 11.11
C ALA A 297 22.11 -18.65 11.82
N PRO A 298 21.58 -19.76 11.23
CA PRO A 298 21.85 -21.11 11.72
C PRO A 298 23.35 -21.44 11.70
N SER A 299 23.79 -22.32 12.61
CA SER A 299 25.21 -22.68 12.78
C SER A 299 25.89 -23.16 11.50
N TYR A 300 25.18 -23.88 10.62
CA TYR A 300 25.73 -24.32 9.34
C TYR A 300 26.12 -23.14 8.43
N TRP A 301 25.33 -22.07 8.45
CA TRP A 301 25.58 -20.89 7.62
C TRP A 301 26.80 -20.14 8.14
N VAL A 302 26.88 -19.94 9.47
CA VAL A 302 28.04 -19.31 10.10
C VAL A 302 29.35 -20.08 9.82
N GLU A 303 29.35 -21.41 9.97
CA GLU A 303 30.53 -22.24 9.68
C GLU A 303 30.90 -22.23 8.19
N LEU A 304 29.89 -22.28 7.29
CA LEU A 304 30.12 -22.22 5.85
C LEU A 304 30.68 -20.84 5.44
N ALA A 305 30.25 -19.76 6.10
CA ALA A 305 30.71 -18.41 5.84
C ALA A 305 32.19 -18.22 6.23
N GLN A 306 32.64 -18.97 7.23
CA GLN A 306 34.04 -18.99 7.70
C GLN A 306 34.97 -19.86 6.85
N SER A 307 34.42 -20.70 5.96
CA SER A 307 35.22 -21.59 5.10
C SER A 307 35.96 -20.81 4.01
N SER A 308 37.29 -20.92 3.97
CA SER A 308 38.12 -20.19 3.00
C SER A 308 38.40 -20.99 1.72
N GLU A 309 38.30 -22.33 1.78
CA GLU A 309 38.59 -23.22 0.66
C GLU A 309 37.40 -24.14 0.36
N LEU A 310 37.21 -24.50 -0.91
CA LEU A 310 36.10 -25.35 -1.36
C LEU A 310 36.02 -26.69 -0.59
N PRO A 311 37.12 -27.44 -0.34
CA PRO A 311 37.04 -28.70 0.42
C PRO A 311 36.49 -28.51 1.84
N GLN A 312 36.83 -27.41 2.51
CA GLN A 312 36.34 -27.10 3.86
C GLN A 312 34.83 -26.81 3.83
N ALA A 313 34.39 -26.03 2.84
CA ALA A 313 32.98 -25.73 2.64
C ALA A 313 32.15 -27.00 2.38
N LEU A 314 32.66 -27.90 1.55
CA LEU A 314 32.02 -29.18 1.27
C LEU A 314 31.99 -30.10 2.51
N GLU A 315 33.02 -30.08 3.36
CA GLU A 315 33.04 -30.80 4.63
C GLU A 315 31.97 -30.27 5.61
N VAL A 316 31.79 -28.94 5.70
CA VAL A 316 30.71 -28.33 6.48
C VAL A 316 29.34 -28.74 5.95
N ILE A 317 29.12 -28.69 4.63
CA ILE A 317 27.86 -29.13 4.02
C ILE A 317 27.58 -30.59 4.36
N GLU A 318 28.57 -31.47 4.22
CA GLU A 318 28.41 -32.90 4.52
C GLU A 318 28.13 -33.16 6.00
N LYS A 319 28.82 -32.45 6.92
CA LYS A 319 28.57 -32.50 8.37
C LYS A 319 27.10 -32.23 8.72
N TYR A 320 26.46 -31.28 8.04
CA TYR A 320 25.07 -30.89 8.32
C TYR A 320 24.03 -31.61 7.44
N ARG A 321 24.45 -32.24 6.34
CA ARG A 321 23.56 -32.85 5.33
C ARG A 321 22.51 -33.79 5.93
N ALA A 322 22.89 -34.67 6.86
CA ALA A 322 21.97 -35.64 7.45
C ALA A 322 20.82 -34.97 8.23
N GLY A 323 21.13 -33.91 8.99
CA GLY A 323 20.16 -33.16 9.79
C GLY A 323 19.21 -32.29 8.94
N TYR A 324 19.68 -31.87 7.76
CA TYR A 324 18.95 -30.99 6.85
C TYR A 324 18.53 -31.68 5.53
N SER A 325 18.51 -33.01 5.49
CA SER A 325 18.34 -33.81 4.26
C SER A 325 17.04 -33.55 3.47
N ARG A 326 16.04 -32.92 4.09
CA ARG A 326 14.77 -32.52 3.44
C ARG A 326 14.53 -31.01 3.44
N ASP A 327 15.51 -30.23 3.90
CA ASP A 327 15.40 -28.78 3.99
C ASP A 327 15.98 -28.13 2.73
N ALA A 328 15.09 -27.73 1.81
CA ALA A 328 15.50 -27.05 0.59
C ALA A 328 16.27 -25.75 0.88
N ALA A 329 15.95 -25.03 1.95
CA ALA A 329 16.60 -23.77 2.28
C ALA A 329 18.05 -23.95 2.74
N PHE A 330 18.39 -25.10 3.34
CA PHE A 330 19.78 -25.45 3.61
C PHE A 330 20.57 -25.58 2.30
N PHE A 331 20.07 -26.37 1.34
CA PHE A 331 20.76 -26.59 0.07
C PHE A 331 20.79 -25.34 -0.82
N LEU A 332 19.74 -24.52 -0.81
CA LEU A 332 19.72 -23.25 -1.53
C LEU A 332 20.74 -22.25 -0.96
N GLN A 333 20.85 -22.15 0.37
CA GLN A 333 21.85 -21.29 1.00
C GLN A 333 23.27 -21.76 0.71
N ALA A 334 23.51 -23.07 0.81
CA ALA A 334 24.80 -23.65 0.48
C ALA A 334 25.13 -23.46 -1.02
N TYR A 335 24.15 -23.63 -1.90
CA TYR A 335 24.29 -23.36 -3.34
C TYR A 335 24.73 -21.91 -3.60
N GLU A 336 24.04 -20.93 -3.03
CA GLU A 336 24.33 -19.51 -3.21
C GLU A 336 25.77 -19.19 -2.76
N MET A 337 26.15 -19.64 -1.56
CA MET A 337 27.50 -19.42 -1.05
C MET A 337 28.58 -20.13 -1.87
N LEU A 338 28.28 -21.33 -2.40
CA LEU A 338 29.20 -22.04 -3.29
C LEU A 338 29.37 -21.28 -4.61
N TYR A 339 28.27 -20.80 -5.19
CA TYR A 339 28.25 -20.06 -6.44
C TYR A 339 29.06 -18.78 -6.32
N ASP A 340 28.82 -17.98 -5.28
CA ASP A 340 29.45 -16.67 -5.08
C ASP A 340 30.96 -16.77 -4.86
N ARG A 341 31.43 -17.85 -4.21
CA ARG A 341 32.85 -18.01 -3.84
C ARG A 341 33.66 -18.87 -4.81
N TRP A 342 33.06 -19.92 -5.37
CA TRP A 342 33.75 -20.94 -6.15
C TRP A 342 33.13 -21.22 -7.53
N GLY A 343 32.03 -20.55 -7.89
CA GLY A 343 31.42 -20.60 -9.23
C GLY A 343 30.42 -21.74 -9.44
N GLU A 344 30.03 -21.93 -10.70
CA GLU A 344 28.84 -22.72 -11.06
C GLU A 344 29.00 -24.22 -10.77
N GLU A 345 30.16 -24.82 -11.08
CA GLU A 345 30.36 -26.27 -11.03
C GLU A 345 30.07 -26.89 -9.64
N PRO A 346 30.69 -26.44 -8.52
CA PRO A 346 30.41 -27.00 -7.21
C PRO A 346 28.98 -26.72 -6.73
N ALA A 347 28.42 -25.56 -7.10
CA ALA A 347 27.08 -25.18 -6.71
C ALA A 347 26.03 -26.07 -7.42
N ASP A 348 26.15 -26.23 -8.74
CA ASP A 348 25.24 -27.05 -9.53
C ASP A 348 25.32 -28.53 -9.15
N ALA A 349 26.52 -29.04 -8.85
CA ALA A 349 26.69 -30.40 -8.36
C ALA A 349 25.87 -30.64 -7.07
N LEU A 350 25.87 -29.67 -6.14
CA LEU A 350 25.07 -29.77 -4.92
C LEU A 350 23.57 -29.84 -5.22
N ILE A 351 23.06 -29.02 -6.14
CA ILE A 351 21.64 -29.06 -6.51
C ILE A 351 21.30 -30.36 -7.24
N GLN A 352 22.17 -30.85 -8.12
CA GLN A 352 21.97 -32.09 -8.86
C GLN A 352 21.94 -33.31 -7.93
N GLU A 353 22.84 -33.39 -6.95
CA GLU A 353 22.86 -34.45 -5.93
C GLU A 353 21.58 -34.48 -5.09
N ASN A 354 20.90 -33.34 -4.94
CA ASN A 354 19.71 -33.18 -4.10
C ASN A 354 18.45 -32.86 -4.93
N GLU A 355 18.43 -33.19 -6.23
CA GLU A 355 17.34 -32.84 -7.16
C GLU A 355 15.97 -33.30 -6.66
N ALA A 356 15.90 -34.43 -5.95
CA ALA A 356 14.66 -34.99 -5.41
C ALA A 356 13.90 -34.04 -4.46
N ILE A 357 14.58 -33.08 -3.82
CA ILE A 357 13.96 -32.07 -2.94
C ILE A 357 13.25 -30.99 -3.77
N PHE A 358 13.66 -30.81 -5.02
CA PHE A 358 13.18 -29.77 -5.92
C PHE A 358 12.19 -30.30 -6.96
N ALA A 359 12.43 -31.49 -7.52
CA ALA A 359 11.81 -31.98 -8.75
C ALA A 359 10.29 -31.79 -8.83
N ASP A 360 9.58 -32.06 -7.73
CA ASP A 360 8.11 -32.02 -7.66
C ASP A 360 7.60 -30.97 -6.64
N HIS A 361 8.44 -30.03 -6.20
CA HIS A 361 8.07 -29.02 -5.21
C HIS A 361 8.11 -27.59 -5.81
N PRO A 362 6.98 -27.03 -6.26
CA PRO A 362 6.95 -25.80 -7.04
C PRO A 362 7.54 -24.59 -6.30
N VAL A 363 7.36 -24.48 -4.97
CA VAL A 363 7.97 -23.40 -4.17
C VAL A 363 9.51 -23.51 -4.12
N ASN A 364 10.05 -24.73 -4.12
CA ASN A 364 11.51 -24.94 -4.06
C ASN A 364 12.12 -24.64 -5.44
N LEU A 365 11.47 -25.12 -6.51
CA LEU A 365 11.85 -24.78 -7.88
C LEU A 365 11.81 -23.26 -8.12
N LYS A 366 10.79 -22.58 -7.58
CA LYS A 366 10.62 -21.13 -7.73
C LYS A 366 11.73 -20.37 -7.00
N SER A 367 12.09 -20.81 -5.79
CA SER A 367 13.22 -20.26 -5.03
C SER A 367 14.54 -20.41 -5.80
N LEU A 368 14.81 -21.59 -6.37
CA LEU A 368 15.98 -21.82 -7.21
C LEU A 368 15.95 -21.00 -8.51
N ALA A 369 14.78 -20.85 -9.13
CA ALA A 369 14.62 -20.06 -10.34
C ALA A 369 14.89 -18.56 -10.10
N TYR A 370 14.54 -18.05 -8.92
CA TYR A 370 14.83 -16.67 -8.53
C TYR A 370 16.34 -16.44 -8.42
N LEU A 371 17.06 -17.35 -7.74
CA LEU A 371 18.52 -17.31 -7.67
C LEU A 371 19.16 -17.39 -9.07
N TYR A 372 18.67 -18.28 -9.94
CA TYR A 372 19.17 -18.35 -11.32
C TYR A 372 18.91 -17.08 -12.13
N GLU A 373 17.78 -16.38 -11.93
CA GLU A 373 17.54 -15.09 -12.58
C GLU A 373 18.50 -14.00 -12.09
N ASP A 374 18.71 -13.92 -10.78
CA ASP A 374 19.63 -12.98 -10.13
C ASP A 374 21.07 -13.15 -10.65
N GLN A 375 21.51 -14.40 -10.74
CA GLN A 375 22.81 -14.80 -11.29
C GLN A 375 22.90 -14.65 -12.83
N GLY A 376 21.83 -14.19 -13.50
CA GLY A 376 21.80 -14.04 -14.96
C GLY A 376 21.72 -15.36 -15.76
N ARG A 377 21.51 -16.51 -15.09
CA ARG A 377 21.40 -17.87 -15.65
C ARG A 377 20.03 -18.12 -16.28
N LYS A 378 19.65 -17.25 -17.22
CA LYS A 378 18.33 -17.14 -17.87
C LYS A 378 17.79 -18.46 -18.44
N SER A 379 18.66 -19.29 -19.03
CA SER A 379 18.22 -20.57 -19.60
C SER A 379 17.80 -21.56 -18.52
N MET A 380 18.55 -21.63 -17.41
CA MET A 380 18.24 -22.50 -16.28
C MET A 380 16.95 -22.07 -15.59
N ALA A 381 16.81 -20.76 -15.32
CA ALA A 381 15.59 -20.18 -14.75
C ALA A 381 14.34 -20.50 -15.60
N ARG A 382 14.41 -20.33 -16.93
CA ARG A 382 13.30 -20.64 -17.83
C ARG A 382 12.89 -22.11 -17.77
N GLU A 383 13.84 -23.05 -17.71
CA GLU A 383 13.49 -24.47 -17.61
C GLU A 383 12.80 -24.80 -16.28
N LEU A 384 13.21 -24.18 -15.17
CA LEU A 384 12.49 -24.31 -13.90
C LEU A 384 11.08 -23.71 -13.97
N TYR A 385 10.91 -22.53 -14.58
CA TYR A 385 9.58 -21.93 -14.77
C TYR A 385 8.66 -22.79 -15.64
N LYS A 386 9.19 -23.50 -16.64
CA LYS A 386 8.39 -24.50 -17.38
C LYS A 386 7.95 -25.66 -16.48
N LYS A 387 8.86 -26.20 -15.64
CA LYS A 387 8.51 -27.26 -14.68
C LYS A 387 7.41 -26.77 -13.72
N ILE A 388 7.55 -25.56 -13.17
CA ILE A 388 6.54 -24.95 -12.29
C ILE A 388 5.19 -24.78 -13.01
N PHE A 389 5.20 -24.30 -14.25
CA PHE A 389 3.99 -24.16 -15.06
C PHE A 389 3.25 -25.50 -15.27
N LEU A 390 3.99 -26.61 -15.41
CA LEU A 390 3.40 -27.95 -15.52
C LEU A 390 2.82 -28.45 -14.19
N LEU A 391 3.43 -28.09 -13.06
CA LEU A 391 2.94 -28.45 -11.72
C LEU A 391 1.73 -27.61 -11.31
N ARG A 392 1.69 -26.34 -11.73
CA ARG A 392 0.67 -25.37 -11.34
C ARG A 392 0.12 -24.63 -12.56
N PRO A 393 -0.54 -25.33 -13.50
CA PRO A 393 -1.06 -24.71 -14.73
C PRO A 393 -2.19 -23.73 -14.47
N ASP A 394 -2.87 -23.82 -13.33
CA ASP A 394 -4.00 -22.95 -12.96
C ASP A 394 -3.59 -21.75 -12.10
N TYR A 395 -2.29 -21.61 -11.79
CA TYR A 395 -1.77 -20.47 -11.02
C TYR A 395 -1.39 -19.35 -11.96
N ALA A 396 -1.93 -18.16 -11.71
CA ALA A 396 -1.63 -16.99 -12.51
C ALA A 396 -0.13 -16.62 -12.50
N GLN A 397 0.53 -16.80 -11.36
CA GLN A 397 1.98 -16.58 -11.25
C GLN A 397 2.78 -17.45 -12.22
N SER A 398 2.35 -18.69 -12.47
CA SER A 398 3.06 -19.60 -13.37
C SER A 398 3.15 -19.05 -14.79
N TYR A 399 2.11 -18.35 -15.25
CA TYR A 399 2.11 -17.67 -16.55
C TYR A 399 3.07 -16.48 -16.54
N MET A 400 3.02 -15.65 -15.49
CA MET A 400 3.86 -14.47 -15.34
C MET A 400 5.35 -14.84 -15.27
N ASP A 401 5.69 -15.83 -14.43
CA ASP A 401 7.05 -16.32 -14.24
C ASP A 401 7.62 -16.95 -15.52
N LEU A 402 6.83 -17.78 -16.22
CA LEU A 402 7.26 -18.36 -17.51
C LEU A 402 7.39 -17.29 -18.61
N ALA A 403 6.50 -16.29 -18.63
CA ALA A 403 6.62 -15.14 -19.54
C ALA A 403 7.89 -14.33 -19.24
N GLY A 404 8.22 -14.11 -17.96
CA GLY A 404 9.47 -13.52 -17.50
C GLY A 404 10.70 -14.33 -17.92
N GLY A 405 10.63 -15.66 -17.84
CA GLY A 405 11.67 -16.55 -18.35
C GLY A 405 11.91 -16.43 -19.86
N TYR A 406 10.85 -16.27 -20.66
CA TYR A 406 10.98 -15.98 -22.09
C TYR A 406 11.54 -14.57 -22.34
N TYR A 407 11.10 -13.58 -21.57
CA TYR A 407 11.60 -12.21 -21.62
C TYR A 407 13.11 -12.17 -21.39
N GLY A 408 13.60 -12.82 -20.32
CA GLY A 408 15.03 -12.87 -19.98
C GLY A 408 15.89 -13.46 -21.11
N MET A 409 15.33 -14.39 -21.90
CA MET A 409 15.94 -15.00 -23.08
C MET A 409 15.78 -14.19 -24.38
N ASN A 410 15.33 -12.94 -24.31
CA ASN A 410 15.00 -12.07 -25.44
C ASN A 410 13.93 -12.66 -26.39
N GLN A 411 13.11 -13.61 -25.91
CA GLN A 411 12.01 -14.21 -26.68
C GLN A 411 10.71 -13.43 -26.43
N PHE A 412 10.75 -12.13 -26.71
CA PHE A 412 9.68 -11.19 -26.38
C PHE A 412 8.31 -11.57 -26.96
N GLU A 413 8.27 -12.06 -28.20
CA GLU A 413 7.02 -12.51 -28.82
C GLU A 413 6.35 -13.66 -28.04
N LYS A 414 7.13 -14.61 -27.52
CA LYS A 414 6.60 -15.72 -26.71
C LYS A 414 6.12 -15.24 -25.34
N SER A 415 6.89 -14.34 -24.72
CA SER A 415 6.51 -13.69 -23.46
C SER A 415 5.16 -12.98 -23.60
N ALA A 416 5.04 -12.09 -24.60
CA ALA A 416 3.81 -11.37 -24.88
C ALA A 416 2.65 -12.31 -25.22
N SER A 417 2.88 -13.34 -26.04
CA SER A 417 1.83 -14.30 -26.42
C SER A 417 1.27 -15.06 -25.22
N LEU A 418 2.13 -15.42 -24.26
CA LEU A 418 1.70 -16.13 -23.05
C LEU A 418 0.85 -15.23 -22.15
N LEU A 419 1.28 -13.98 -21.94
CA LEU A 419 0.54 -12.99 -21.15
C LEU A 419 -0.82 -12.65 -21.80
N MET A 420 -0.84 -12.40 -23.11
CA MET A 420 -2.09 -12.14 -23.84
C MET A 420 -3.08 -13.29 -23.75
N ARG A 421 -2.59 -14.54 -23.81
CA ARG A 421 -3.44 -15.72 -23.70
C ARG A 421 -4.08 -15.83 -22.31
N TYR A 422 -3.32 -15.51 -21.26
CA TYR A 422 -3.86 -15.49 -19.91
C TYR A 422 -4.92 -14.39 -19.74
N ILE A 423 -4.62 -13.16 -20.20
CA ILE A 423 -5.56 -12.03 -20.13
C ILE A 423 -6.85 -12.29 -20.94
N ASP A 424 -6.75 -12.88 -22.14
CA ASP A 424 -7.94 -13.27 -22.92
C ASP A 424 -8.78 -14.33 -22.20
N PHE A 425 -8.12 -15.29 -21.55
CA PHE A 425 -8.81 -16.32 -20.79
C PHE A 425 -9.57 -15.74 -19.59
N THR A 426 -8.97 -14.84 -18.81
CA THR A 426 -9.63 -14.20 -17.67
C THR A 426 -10.79 -13.31 -18.10
N ASN A 427 -10.57 -12.44 -19.10
CA ASN A 427 -11.61 -11.54 -19.61
C ASN A 427 -12.86 -12.29 -20.09
N ARG A 428 -12.69 -13.48 -20.68
CA ARG A 428 -13.80 -14.31 -21.16
C ARG A 428 -14.59 -14.90 -19.99
N LEU A 429 -13.91 -15.35 -18.94
CA LEU A 429 -14.54 -15.80 -17.70
C LEU A 429 -15.34 -14.67 -17.02
N ASP A 430 -14.78 -13.47 -16.96
CA ASP A 430 -15.43 -12.31 -16.34
C ASP A 430 -16.67 -11.89 -17.15
N SER A 431 -16.57 -11.85 -18.48
CA SER A 431 -17.72 -11.50 -19.34
C SER A 431 -18.90 -12.49 -19.25
N GLU A 432 -18.65 -13.72 -18.80
CA GLU A 432 -19.70 -14.73 -18.57
C GLU A 432 -20.33 -14.63 -17.17
N THR A 433 -19.65 -13.99 -16.21
CA THR A 433 -20.03 -13.94 -14.79
C THR A 433 -20.52 -12.56 -14.33
N ASP A 434 -19.99 -11.47 -14.88
CA ASP A 434 -20.42 -10.09 -14.62
C ASP A 434 -20.32 -9.22 -15.89
N PRO A 435 -21.44 -8.98 -16.61
CA PRO A 435 -21.46 -8.19 -17.84
C PRO A 435 -21.35 -6.67 -17.61
N GLU A 436 -21.41 -6.17 -16.37
CA GLU A 436 -21.26 -4.74 -16.04
C GLU A 436 -19.85 -4.42 -15.56
N GLY A 437 -18.90 -4.33 -16.50
CA GLY A 437 -17.66 -3.53 -16.37
C GLY A 437 -16.92 -3.64 -15.04
N ALA A 438 -16.45 -4.84 -14.68
CA ALA A 438 -15.55 -5.04 -13.55
C ALA A 438 -14.31 -4.14 -13.70
N GLU A 439 -13.95 -3.42 -12.63
CA GLU A 439 -12.66 -2.73 -12.55
C GLU A 439 -11.53 -3.77 -12.63
N SER A 440 -10.50 -3.48 -13.42
CA SER A 440 -9.35 -4.38 -13.55
C SER A 440 -8.73 -4.64 -12.18
N SER A 441 -8.59 -5.92 -11.80
CA SER A 441 -7.89 -6.27 -10.55
C SER A 441 -6.43 -5.77 -10.58
N GLU A 442 -5.84 -5.53 -9.41
CA GLU A 442 -4.42 -5.14 -9.30
C GLU A 442 -3.49 -6.13 -10.02
N PHE A 443 -3.81 -7.43 -9.96
CA PHE A 443 -3.06 -8.46 -10.66
C PHE A 443 -3.22 -8.39 -12.18
N GLU A 444 -4.41 -8.05 -12.69
CA GLU A 444 -4.60 -7.83 -14.12
C GLU A 444 -3.76 -6.66 -14.63
N LEU A 445 -3.69 -5.56 -13.86
CA LEU A 445 -2.83 -4.42 -14.17
C LEU A 445 -1.35 -4.82 -14.19
N LEU A 446 -0.90 -5.59 -13.20
CA LEU A 446 0.45 -6.17 -13.15
C LEU A 446 0.76 -6.98 -14.44
N MET A 447 -0.15 -7.87 -14.85
CA MET A 447 0.00 -8.68 -16.06
C MET A 447 0.03 -7.84 -17.34
N ARG A 448 -0.80 -6.80 -17.42
CA ARG A 448 -0.81 -5.84 -18.52
C ARG A 448 0.51 -5.06 -18.59
N ASN A 449 1.08 -4.68 -17.45
CA ASN A 449 2.37 -4.00 -17.37
C ASN A 449 3.54 -4.91 -17.74
N GLU A 450 3.50 -6.19 -17.40
CA GLU A 450 4.44 -7.17 -17.97
C GLU A 450 4.32 -7.28 -19.49
N LEU A 451 3.09 -7.23 -20.03
CA LEU A 451 2.87 -7.26 -21.47
C LEU A 451 3.37 -5.99 -22.18
N VAL A 452 3.25 -4.82 -21.54
CA VAL A 452 3.86 -3.55 -21.98
C VAL A 452 5.38 -3.71 -22.07
N SER A 453 6.01 -4.21 -20.99
CA SER A 453 7.45 -4.49 -20.94
C SER A 453 7.88 -5.43 -22.08
N ALA A 454 7.18 -6.55 -22.25
CA ALA A 454 7.46 -7.50 -23.32
C ALA A 454 7.30 -6.86 -24.71
N SER A 455 6.33 -5.97 -24.89
CA SER A 455 6.00 -5.35 -26.17
C SER A 455 6.78 -4.09 -26.50
N ALA A 456 7.63 -3.57 -25.61
CA ALA A 456 8.33 -2.29 -25.77
C ALA A 456 9.15 -2.19 -27.08
N ASN A 457 9.67 -3.31 -27.58
CA ASN A 457 10.44 -3.40 -28.82
C ASN A 457 9.65 -3.97 -30.02
N MET A 458 8.32 -4.12 -29.90
CA MET A 458 7.43 -4.71 -30.92
C MET A 458 6.42 -3.67 -31.45
N PRO A 459 6.83 -2.74 -32.33
CA PRO A 459 5.97 -1.66 -32.81
C PRO A 459 4.71 -2.21 -33.51
N GLY A 460 3.54 -1.69 -33.10
CA GLY A 460 2.22 -2.05 -33.67
C GLY A 460 1.57 -3.33 -33.10
N LYS A 461 2.22 -4.03 -32.16
CA LYS A 461 1.68 -5.25 -31.51
C LYS A 461 1.47 -5.13 -30.00
N GLY A 462 1.73 -3.95 -29.40
CA GLY A 462 1.56 -3.72 -27.97
C GLY A 462 0.10 -3.44 -27.57
N PRO A 463 -0.32 -3.84 -26.36
CA PRO A 463 -1.65 -3.50 -25.85
C PRO A 463 -1.75 -1.98 -25.62
N LYS A 464 -2.95 -1.41 -25.82
CA LYS A 464 -3.25 -0.07 -25.30
C LYS A 464 -3.49 -0.19 -23.80
N VAL A 465 -2.47 0.07 -23.00
CA VAL A 465 -2.53 0.07 -21.52
C VAL A 465 -2.25 1.48 -21.06
N GLU A 466 -3.09 2.01 -20.16
CA GLU A 466 -2.75 3.21 -19.39
C GLU A 466 -1.74 2.79 -18.32
N SER A 467 -0.47 3.14 -18.54
CA SER A 467 0.64 2.77 -17.68
C SER A 467 1.69 3.87 -17.63
N GLU A 468 2.46 3.94 -16.54
CA GLU A 468 3.49 4.95 -16.33
C GLU A 468 4.77 4.60 -17.12
N ILE A 469 4.76 4.92 -18.41
CA ILE A 469 5.88 4.66 -19.33
C ILE A 469 7.05 5.61 -19.06
N GLY A 470 8.27 5.07 -19.04
CA GLY A 470 9.54 5.80 -18.88
C GLY A 470 10.06 5.86 -17.45
N GLY A 471 9.23 5.52 -16.45
CA GLY A 471 9.59 5.57 -15.03
C GLY A 471 10.48 4.40 -14.56
N THR A 472 10.67 4.36 -13.24
CA THR A 472 11.30 3.22 -12.54
C THR A 472 10.20 2.37 -11.89
N ARG A 473 10.03 1.15 -12.39
CA ARG A 473 9.03 0.18 -11.89
C ARG A 473 9.72 -0.93 -11.12
N LEU A 474 9.21 -1.23 -9.94
CA LEU A 474 9.65 -2.33 -9.09
C LEU A 474 8.58 -3.41 -9.10
N VAL A 475 8.99 -4.66 -9.29
CA VAL A 475 8.09 -5.82 -9.16
C VAL A 475 8.67 -6.74 -8.11
N PHE A 476 7.95 -6.91 -7.02
CA PHE A 476 8.25 -7.86 -5.96
C PHE A 476 7.47 -9.14 -6.22
N ALA A 477 8.13 -10.29 -6.11
CA ALA A 477 7.50 -11.60 -6.22
C ALA A 477 8.08 -12.51 -5.14
N TRP A 478 7.23 -13.26 -4.44
CA TRP A 478 7.67 -14.12 -3.34
C TRP A 478 7.31 -15.58 -3.59
N THR A 479 8.02 -16.50 -2.95
CA THR A 479 7.90 -17.93 -3.27
C THR A 479 6.73 -18.62 -2.56
N ASP A 480 6.42 -18.20 -1.33
CA ASP A 480 5.42 -18.82 -0.47
C ASP A 480 4.23 -17.88 -0.25
N ALA A 481 3.02 -18.24 -0.68
CA ALA A 481 1.85 -17.38 -0.57
C ALA A 481 1.40 -17.12 0.88
N GLU A 482 1.95 -17.85 1.86
CA GLU A 482 1.75 -17.55 3.28
C GLU A 482 2.71 -16.48 3.83
N ALA A 483 3.71 -16.08 3.05
CA ALA A 483 4.71 -15.10 3.49
C ALA A 483 4.07 -13.75 3.77
N GLU A 484 4.34 -13.22 4.97
CA GLU A 484 3.89 -11.93 5.44
C GLU A 484 5.10 -11.03 5.70
N PHE A 485 5.03 -9.78 5.28
CA PHE A 485 6.11 -8.80 5.41
C PHE A 485 5.60 -7.37 5.16
N ASP A 486 6.40 -6.39 5.59
CA ASP A 486 6.19 -4.99 5.23
C ASP A 486 7.29 -4.55 4.27
N LEU A 487 6.92 -3.85 3.19
CA LEU A 487 7.86 -3.13 2.34
C LEU A 487 7.84 -1.64 2.70
N GLN A 488 9.01 -1.05 2.90
CA GLN A 488 9.16 0.37 3.19
C GLN A 488 10.00 1.02 2.08
N PHE A 489 9.41 2.00 1.40
CA PHE A 489 10.04 2.79 0.33
C PHE A 489 10.40 4.16 0.87
N ILE A 490 11.70 4.44 0.98
CA ILE A 490 12.24 5.68 1.54
C ILE A 490 12.75 6.53 0.39
N ASN A 491 12.21 7.75 0.27
CA ASN A 491 12.57 8.68 -0.78
C ASN A 491 13.86 9.47 -0.43
N PRO A 492 14.43 10.25 -1.38
CA PRO A 492 15.65 11.03 -1.13
C PRO A 492 15.52 12.09 -0.03
N GLY A 493 14.30 12.49 0.31
CA GLY A 493 13.98 13.38 1.44
C GLY A 493 13.87 12.65 2.78
N ASN A 494 14.24 11.38 2.85
CA ASN A 494 14.14 10.49 4.00
C ASN A 494 12.70 10.25 4.49
N GLN A 495 11.69 10.54 3.65
CA GLN A 495 10.30 10.21 3.95
C GLN A 495 9.96 8.82 3.42
N TYR A 496 9.15 8.05 4.14
CA TYR A 496 8.79 6.70 3.73
C TYR A 496 7.31 6.52 3.41
N HIS A 497 7.04 5.60 2.48
CA HIS A 497 5.75 4.93 2.31
C HIS A 497 5.91 3.47 2.73
N LYS A 498 4.93 2.91 3.45
CA LYS A 498 4.92 1.51 3.86
C LYS A 498 3.76 0.80 3.16
N TRP A 499 4.06 -0.33 2.54
CA TRP A 499 3.09 -1.30 2.06
C TRP A 499 3.12 -2.51 2.99
N ILE A 500 1.98 -2.89 3.52
CA ILE A 500 1.84 -3.99 4.47
C ILE A 500 1.27 -5.19 3.70
N HIS A 501 1.83 -6.37 3.95
CA HIS A 501 1.32 -7.64 3.46
C HIS A 501 1.28 -8.61 4.63
N SER A 502 0.14 -8.65 5.31
CA SER A 502 -0.06 -9.53 6.45
C SER A 502 -1.51 -9.91 6.62
N GLN A 503 -1.76 -11.07 7.20
CA GLN A 503 -3.10 -11.58 7.40
C GLN A 503 -3.93 -10.66 8.31
N GLU A 504 -3.26 -9.96 9.22
CA GLU A 504 -3.88 -8.98 10.11
C GLU A 504 -4.42 -7.75 9.37
N SER A 505 -3.60 -7.12 8.52
CA SER A 505 -3.96 -5.84 7.90
C SER A 505 -4.66 -6.00 6.55
N ASP A 506 -4.39 -7.08 5.82
CA ASP A 506 -4.77 -7.24 4.41
C ASP A 506 -5.27 -8.67 4.10
N ALA A 507 -6.13 -9.20 4.97
CA ALA A 507 -6.70 -10.56 4.85
C ALA A 507 -7.36 -10.83 3.49
N ASP A 508 -8.17 -9.89 3.00
CA ASP A 508 -8.91 -10.03 1.74
C ASP A 508 -7.95 -10.11 0.54
N ARG A 509 -6.85 -9.34 0.55
CA ARG A 509 -5.83 -9.38 -0.50
C ARG A 509 -5.14 -10.75 -0.54
N ILE A 510 -4.66 -11.24 0.60
CA ILE A 510 -3.99 -12.56 0.69
C ILE A 510 -4.94 -13.66 0.26
N TYR A 511 -6.23 -13.54 0.61
CA TYR A 511 -7.25 -14.45 0.16
C TYR A 511 -7.41 -14.46 -1.37
N GLN A 512 -7.49 -13.28 -2.01
CA GLN A 512 -7.56 -13.15 -3.48
C GLN A 512 -6.31 -13.66 -4.18
N GLU A 513 -5.11 -13.38 -3.63
CA GLU A 513 -3.83 -13.90 -4.11
C GLU A 513 -3.83 -15.43 -4.18
N LYS A 514 -4.30 -16.09 -3.12
CA LYS A 514 -4.41 -17.55 -3.06
C LYS A 514 -5.46 -18.11 -4.01
N LEU A 515 -6.59 -17.41 -4.17
CA LEU A 515 -7.66 -17.81 -5.08
C LEU A 515 -7.16 -17.83 -6.53
N LEU A 516 -6.48 -16.76 -6.95
CA LEU A 516 -5.93 -16.59 -8.29
C LEU A 516 -4.57 -17.29 -8.50
N GLY A 517 -3.88 -17.64 -7.42
CA GLY A 517 -2.57 -18.27 -7.46
C GLY A 517 -1.46 -17.31 -7.90
N TYR A 518 -1.47 -16.08 -7.39
CA TYR A 518 -0.37 -15.12 -7.57
C TYR A 518 0.25 -14.68 -6.26
N SER A 519 1.49 -14.19 -6.34
CA SER A 519 2.30 -13.81 -5.19
C SER A 519 3.31 -12.75 -5.62
N SER A 520 2.79 -11.68 -6.23
CA SER A 520 3.56 -10.58 -6.80
C SER A 520 2.82 -9.26 -6.67
N GLN A 521 3.58 -8.19 -6.49
CA GLN A 521 3.09 -6.81 -6.41
C GLN A 521 4.04 -5.86 -7.14
N GLU A 522 3.50 -4.83 -7.79
CA GLU A 522 4.29 -3.78 -8.43
C GLU A 522 4.16 -2.43 -7.74
N PHE A 523 5.20 -1.61 -7.91
CA PHE A 523 5.27 -0.22 -7.45
C PHE A 523 6.00 0.62 -8.49
N PHE A 524 5.61 1.88 -8.63
CA PHE A 524 6.32 2.87 -9.42
C PHE A 524 6.96 3.88 -8.49
N LEU A 525 8.26 4.16 -8.69
CA LEU A 525 8.95 5.20 -7.94
C LEU A 525 8.72 6.55 -8.59
N ASP A 526 8.31 7.53 -7.78
CA ASP A 526 7.99 8.88 -8.23
C ASP A 526 9.22 9.58 -8.81
N GLY A 527 9.25 9.73 -10.13
CA GLY A 527 10.33 10.40 -10.84
C GLY A 527 10.37 11.93 -10.63
N SER A 528 9.35 12.52 -9.99
CA SER A 528 9.38 13.91 -9.52
C SER A 528 10.28 14.09 -8.28
N LEU A 529 10.65 12.98 -7.62
CA LEU A 529 11.58 12.92 -6.49
C LEU A 529 12.86 12.17 -6.90
N PRO A 530 13.69 12.76 -7.78
CA PRO A 530 14.92 12.12 -8.23
C PRO A 530 15.95 12.01 -7.10
N GLY A 531 16.75 10.96 -7.12
CA GLY A 531 17.78 10.71 -6.12
C GLY A 531 17.87 9.25 -5.71
N GLN A 532 18.56 8.99 -4.60
CA GLN A 532 18.68 7.66 -4.03
C GLN A 532 17.43 7.32 -3.21
N TRP A 533 16.70 6.32 -3.67
CA TRP A 533 15.64 5.68 -2.90
C TRP A 533 16.20 4.46 -2.16
N GLU A 534 15.59 4.10 -1.05
CA GLU A 534 15.91 2.89 -0.31
C GLU A 534 14.65 2.03 -0.12
N VAL A 535 14.81 0.71 -0.30
CA VAL A 535 13.76 -0.26 -0.03
C VAL A 535 14.19 -1.12 1.15
N ARG A 536 13.32 -1.22 2.17
CA ARG A 536 13.50 -2.12 3.31
C ARG A 536 12.35 -3.13 3.38
N CYS A 537 12.63 -4.27 3.99
CA CYS A 537 11.65 -5.32 4.25
C CYS A 537 11.68 -5.73 5.71
N THR A 538 10.50 -5.86 6.33
CA THR A 538 10.35 -6.46 7.67
C THR A 538 9.56 -7.75 7.53
N TYR A 539 10.22 -8.90 7.64
CA TYR A 539 9.57 -10.20 7.50
C TYR A 539 8.80 -10.57 8.77
N LYS A 540 7.55 -11.03 8.63
CA LYS A 540 6.67 -11.42 9.74
C LYS A 540 6.56 -12.94 9.88
N GLY A 541 6.90 -13.69 8.83
CA GLY A 541 6.84 -15.15 8.81
C GLY A 541 6.01 -15.67 7.64
N ASN A 542 5.83 -16.99 7.58
CA ASN A 542 5.06 -17.63 6.50
C ASN A 542 4.26 -18.84 7.00
N LYS A 543 3.91 -18.86 8.28
CA LYS A 543 3.20 -19.98 8.95
C LYS A 543 3.93 -21.33 8.87
N LYS A 544 5.15 -21.37 8.33
CA LYS A 544 6.02 -22.54 8.17
C LYS A 544 7.34 -22.32 8.92
N ARG A 545 8.22 -23.33 8.86
CA ARG A 545 9.58 -23.27 9.43
C ARG A 545 10.64 -22.92 8.39
N SER A 546 10.35 -23.19 7.11
CA SER A 546 11.21 -22.80 5.99
C SER A 546 11.15 -21.29 5.77
N PRO A 547 12.24 -20.65 5.34
CA PRO A 547 12.21 -19.25 4.92
C PRO A 547 11.42 -19.08 3.62
N SER A 548 11.08 -17.84 3.32
CA SER A 548 10.54 -17.44 2.01
C SER A 548 11.63 -16.73 1.22
N TYR A 549 11.54 -16.75 -0.11
CA TYR A 549 12.43 -15.96 -0.97
C TYR A 549 11.61 -14.85 -1.62
N LEU A 550 12.16 -13.63 -1.62
CA LEU A 550 11.60 -12.44 -2.22
C LEU A 550 12.51 -12.02 -3.38
N LYS A 551 11.96 -12.00 -4.59
CA LYS A 551 12.62 -11.47 -5.78
C LYS A 551 12.13 -10.05 -6.04
N MET A 552 13.06 -9.11 -6.15
CA MET A 552 12.79 -7.77 -6.65
C MET A 552 13.31 -7.66 -8.09
N THR A 553 12.45 -7.22 -9.01
CA THR A 553 12.83 -6.86 -10.37
C THR A 553 12.73 -5.35 -10.54
N VAL A 554 13.83 -4.71 -10.91
CA VAL A 554 13.91 -3.27 -11.17
C VAL A 554 13.90 -3.04 -12.67
N TYR A 555 12.85 -2.37 -13.16
CA TYR A 555 12.76 -1.88 -14.52
C TYR A 555 13.09 -0.39 -14.57
N ARG A 556 13.95 0.01 -15.52
CA ARG A 556 14.26 1.43 -15.79
C ARG A 556 13.90 1.77 -17.22
N ASN A 557 13.45 3.00 -17.47
CA ASN A 557 12.82 3.38 -18.74
C ASN A 557 11.68 2.41 -19.08
N PHE A 558 10.82 2.11 -18.09
CA PHE A 558 9.81 1.08 -18.22
C PHE A 558 8.92 1.30 -19.46
N GLY A 559 8.67 0.26 -20.23
CA GLY A 559 7.89 0.30 -21.47
C GLY A 559 8.56 0.99 -22.66
N MET A 560 9.80 1.51 -22.51
CA MET A 560 10.55 2.13 -23.61
C MET A 560 11.48 1.13 -24.32
N PRO A 561 11.88 1.37 -25.58
CA PRO A 561 12.81 0.48 -26.29
C PRO A 561 14.17 0.26 -25.60
N ASN A 562 14.63 1.24 -24.83
CA ASN A 562 15.86 1.21 -24.04
C ASN A 562 15.62 0.79 -22.57
N GLN A 563 14.54 0.05 -22.30
CA GLN A 563 14.26 -0.49 -20.97
C GLN A 563 15.39 -1.39 -20.50
N THR A 564 15.79 -1.25 -19.23
CA THR A 564 16.67 -2.22 -18.55
C THR A 564 15.90 -2.98 -17.49
N ARG A 565 16.37 -4.19 -17.18
CA ARG A 565 15.81 -5.10 -16.17
C ARG A 565 16.94 -5.66 -15.33
N GLU A 566 16.87 -5.44 -14.03
CA GLU A 566 17.78 -5.98 -13.02
C GLU A 566 16.96 -6.81 -12.03
N VAL A 567 17.51 -7.92 -11.55
CA VAL A 567 16.85 -8.83 -10.62
C VAL A 567 17.75 -8.98 -9.41
N GLN A 568 17.15 -9.01 -8.21
CA GLN A 568 17.82 -9.32 -6.95
C GLN A 568 16.93 -10.26 -6.15
N THR A 569 17.51 -11.27 -5.50
CA THR A 569 16.79 -12.23 -4.67
C THR A 569 17.22 -12.13 -3.22
N PHE A 570 16.26 -12.14 -2.31
CA PHE A 570 16.47 -12.00 -0.87
C PHE A 570 15.86 -13.17 -0.13
N ARG A 571 16.61 -13.76 0.80
CA ARG A 571 16.11 -14.79 1.72
C ARG A 571 15.46 -14.12 2.93
N LEU A 572 14.15 -14.30 3.09
CA LEU A 572 13.39 -13.83 4.23
C LEU A 572 13.36 -14.90 5.34
N GLN A 573 14.12 -14.68 6.42
CA GLN A 573 14.25 -15.64 7.52
C GLN A 573 14.05 -15.03 8.90
N LEU A 574 14.68 -13.89 9.20
CA LEU A 574 14.58 -13.25 10.51
C LEU A 574 13.25 -12.51 10.64
N LYS A 575 12.48 -12.84 11.67
CA LYS A 575 11.15 -12.25 11.90
C LYS A 575 11.25 -10.98 12.74
N GLY A 576 10.40 -10.00 12.43
CA GLY A 576 10.17 -8.82 13.25
C GLY A 576 11.28 -7.78 13.18
N VAL A 577 12.25 -7.92 12.28
CA VAL A 577 13.35 -6.96 12.13
C VAL A 577 13.42 -6.45 10.70
N SER A 578 13.68 -5.15 10.56
CA SER A 578 13.83 -4.49 9.26
C SER A 578 15.21 -4.80 8.67
N VAL A 579 15.24 -5.15 7.38
CA VAL A 579 16.48 -5.38 6.62
C VAL A 579 16.44 -4.50 5.36
N ARG A 580 17.57 -3.89 5.03
CA ARG A 580 17.72 -3.14 3.78
C ARG A 580 17.80 -4.10 2.60
N LEU A 581 16.90 -3.95 1.63
CA LEU A 581 16.93 -4.73 0.39
C LEU A 581 17.84 -4.08 -0.66
N ALA A 582 17.60 -2.81 -0.98
CA ALA A 582 18.32 -2.15 -2.08
C ALA A 582 18.34 -0.63 -1.97
N GLY A 583 19.36 -0.02 -2.57
CA GLY A 583 19.40 1.39 -2.93
C GLY A 583 19.13 1.56 -4.43
N ILE A 584 18.16 2.39 -4.80
CA ILE A 584 17.69 2.55 -6.17
C ILE A 584 17.82 4.02 -6.57
N PHE A 585 18.73 4.33 -7.47
CA PHE A 585 18.81 5.68 -8.01
C PHE A 585 17.68 5.93 -9.02
N VAL A 586 16.88 6.96 -8.80
CA VAL A 586 15.81 7.41 -9.70
C VAL A 586 16.28 8.67 -10.43
N GLN A 587 16.21 8.62 -11.76
CA GLN A 587 16.50 9.76 -12.62
C GLN A 587 15.27 10.69 -12.63
N PRO A 588 15.45 12.01 -12.86
CA PRO A 588 14.33 12.92 -13.05
C PRO A 588 13.47 12.42 -14.20
N SER A 589 12.14 12.41 -14.02
CA SER A 589 11.23 12.20 -15.13
C SER A 589 11.59 13.18 -16.24
N GLY A 590 12.01 12.67 -17.41
CA GLY A 590 12.12 13.52 -18.58
C GLY A 590 10.75 14.14 -18.78
N VAL A 591 10.64 15.47 -18.65
CA VAL A 591 9.40 16.21 -18.91
C VAL A 591 9.05 15.96 -20.37
N GLY A 592 8.28 14.90 -20.63
CA GLY A 592 7.61 14.68 -21.89
C GLY A 592 6.58 15.78 -22.01
N ARG A 593 6.91 16.79 -22.81
CA ARG A 593 5.92 17.72 -23.37
C ARG A 593 5.03 17.00 -24.36
#